data_AF-A0A382JMP1-F1
#
_entry.id   AF-A0A382JMP1-F1
#
_cell.length_a   1.000
_cell.length_b   1.000
_cell.length_c   1.000
_cell.angle_alpha   90.00
_cell.angle_beta   90.00
_cell.angle_gamma   90.00
#
_symmetry.space_group_name_H-M   'P 1'
#
loop_
_entity.id
_entity.type
_entity.pdbx_description
1 polymer ?
#
loop_
_entity_poly.entity_id
_entity_poly.type
_entity_poly.pdbx_seq_one_letter_code
_entity_poly.pdbx_strand_id
1 'polypeptide(L)'
;MKNKFCFLLISLIFFSPITIAEAWILEEELPGRKLTENNCSACHEDKSLNLASIETMAMATQRELVAVMTEGKMKEQAKHLSKDEINQIATYISSTAESSLVKCSRQLIDSDLTLGLNWTSKGNGPLNKRYQKDTNINSSNIKNLKLKWSFRLKGFNARSQPIAIGNLILAASKDTLYALDSDTGCAFWAFKSPSEFRVSPAYAKEAGSYVYAVDQELITYKLDILKGELVWKTQLPRESDWNISSGSISIVNSHLIIPISTVETVAPLNPAYECCTTSGGIAKVDIETGELIWYHRVEKPAEYVGKVRFTRTKKYAPAGSAVWNTPGIDETRNLVFFGTGQNTQSPASEFSDAIIALDLTTGERVWSTQTLAGDAHNVACEVPMARQWGCPVENGPDFDFGASVIKSF
;
A
#
# COMPACT_ATOMS: atom_id res chain seq x y z
N MET A 1 15.91 -16.40 -83.49
CA MET A 1 15.31 -15.21 -82.83
C MET A 1 14.07 -15.65 -82.06
N LYS A 2 14.06 -15.33 -80.76
CA LYS A 2 12.92 -15.16 -79.85
C LYS A 2 11.92 -16.32 -79.66
N ASN A 3 12.26 -17.12 -78.64
CA ASN A 3 11.37 -18.02 -77.88
C ASN A 3 10.31 -17.24 -77.08
N LYS A 4 9.07 -17.72 -77.08
CA LYS A 4 8.13 -17.63 -75.96
C LYS A 4 7.66 -19.04 -75.67
N PHE A 5 8.10 -19.63 -74.57
CA PHE A 5 7.59 -20.89 -74.06
C PHE A 5 7.17 -20.75 -72.60
N CYS A 6 6.01 -21.34 -72.36
CA CYS A 6 5.22 -21.45 -71.15
C CYS A 6 6.03 -22.09 -70.02
N PHE A 7 5.93 -21.57 -68.78
CA PHE A 7 6.41 -22.26 -67.58
C PHE A 7 5.23 -22.61 -66.68
N LEU A 8 4.91 -23.91 -66.64
CA LEU A 8 4.31 -24.57 -65.49
C LEU A 8 5.30 -24.51 -64.33
N LEU A 9 4.84 -24.12 -63.14
CA LEU A 9 5.60 -24.23 -61.90
C LEU A 9 5.15 -25.49 -61.16
N ILE A 10 6.04 -26.48 -61.15
CA ILE A 10 5.96 -27.71 -60.37
C ILE A 10 6.37 -27.38 -58.93
N SER A 11 5.51 -27.65 -57.95
CA SER A 11 5.87 -27.58 -56.53
C SER A 11 6.69 -28.81 -56.14
N LEU A 12 7.97 -28.62 -55.82
CA LEU A 12 8.80 -29.64 -55.20
C LEU A 12 8.88 -29.38 -53.69
N ILE A 13 8.34 -30.33 -52.95
CA ILE A 13 8.42 -30.47 -51.50
C ILE A 13 9.87 -30.78 -51.14
N PHE A 14 10.53 -29.88 -50.42
CA PHE A 14 11.78 -30.17 -49.72
C PHE A 14 11.48 -30.41 -48.24
N PHE A 15 11.65 -31.66 -47.81
CA PHE A 15 11.81 -32.02 -46.41
C PHE A 15 13.16 -31.47 -45.91
N SER A 16 13.16 -30.53 -44.96
CA SER A 16 14.33 -30.24 -44.14
C SER A 16 14.13 -30.85 -42.74
N PRO A 17 15.19 -31.41 -42.13
CA PRO A 17 15.08 -32.02 -40.81
C PRO A 17 14.84 -30.93 -39.77
N ILE A 18 13.82 -31.14 -38.93
CA ILE A 18 13.56 -30.35 -37.74
C ILE A 18 14.70 -30.65 -36.76
N THR A 19 15.71 -29.78 -36.73
CA THR A 19 16.62 -29.70 -35.59
C THR A 19 15.85 -29.06 -34.44
N ILE A 20 15.64 -29.84 -33.39
CA ILE A 20 15.16 -29.38 -32.09
C ILE A 20 16.18 -28.35 -31.60
N ALA A 21 15.90 -27.09 -31.86
CA ALA A 21 16.56 -25.99 -31.18
C ALA A 21 16.00 -26.00 -29.76
N GLU A 22 16.81 -26.51 -28.83
CA GLU A 22 16.64 -26.32 -27.40
C GLU A 22 16.23 -24.87 -27.15
N ALA A 23 15.11 -24.70 -26.46
CA ALA A 23 14.71 -23.42 -25.91
C ALA A 23 15.71 -23.07 -24.80
N TRP A 24 16.85 -22.52 -25.20
CA TRP A 24 17.69 -21.72 -24.34
C TRP A 24 16.87 -20.48 -24.02
N ILE A 25 16.18 -20.52 -22.88
CA ILE A 25 15.75 -19.32 -22.17
C ILE A 25 17.05 -18.55 -21.90
N LEU A 26 17.36 -17.60 -22.78
CA LEU A 26 18.23 -16.50 -22.40
C LEU A 26 17.51 -15.83 -21.24
N GLU A 27 17.97 -16.15 -20.05
CA GLU A 27 17.94 -15.27 -18.90
C GLU A 27 18.38 -13.89 -19.43
N GLU A 28 17.42 -13.04 -19.80
CA GLU A 28 17.72 -11.64 -20.07
C GLU A 28 18.47 -11.16 -18.83
N GLU A 29 19.75 -10.82 -18.99
CA GLU A 29 20.52 -10.12 -17.97
C GLU A 29 19.62 -8.98 -17.51
N LEU A 30 19.03 -9.09 -16.30
CA LEU A 30 18.25 -8.01 -15.73
C LEU A 30 19.15 -6.78 -15.81
N PRO A 31 18.80 -5.72 -16.58
CA PRO A 31 19.69 -4.58 -16.77
C PRO A 31 20.22 -4.00 -15.44
N GLY A 32 19.40 -4.10 -14.39
CA GLY A 32 19.75 -3.78 -13.01
C GLY A 32 20.85 -4.63 -12.36
N ARG A 33 21.02 -5.90 -12.73
CA ARG A 33 22.08 -6.78 -12.22
C ARG A 33 23.45 -6.24 -12.60
N LYS A 34 23.67 -6.02 -13.90
CA LYS A 34 24.94 -5.50 -14.43
C LYS A 34 25.25 -4.11 -13.90
N LEU A 35 24.23 -3.27 -13.80
CA LEU A 35 24.37 -1.95 -13.17
C LEU A 35 24.77 -2.07 -11.69
N THR A 36 24.21 -3.03 -10.96
CA THR A 36 24.56 -3.27 -9.54
C THR A 36 25.99 -3.80 -9.40
N GLU A 37 26.40 -4.74 -10.27
CA GLU A 37 27.77 -5.27 -10.30
C GLU A 37 28.80 -4.16 -10.55
N ASN A 38 28.52 -3.28 -11.52
CA ASN A 38 29.45 -2.19 -11.90
C ASN A 38 29.52 -1.05 -10.89
N ASN A 39 28.46 -0.80 -10.11
CA ASN A 39 28.33 0.42 -9.31
C ASN A 39 28.23 0.17 -7.80
N CYS A 40 27.91 -1.05 -7.36
CA CYS A 40 27.60 -1.34 -5.96
C CYS A 40 28.43 -2.51 -5.39
N SER A 41 28.58 -3.61 -6.14
CA SER A 41 29.12 -4.87 -5.60
C SER A 41 30.54 -4.73 -5.04
N ALA A 42 31.40 -3.91 -5.65
CA ALA A 42 32.77 -3.71 -5.18
C ALA A 42 32.86 -3.24 -3.72
N CYS A 43 31.87 -2.50 -3.22
CA CYS A 43 31.81 -2.06 -1.82
C CYS A 43 30.86 -2.91 -0.97
N HIS A 44 29.75 -3.37 -1.53
CA HIS A 44 28.68 -4.05 -0.80
C HIS A 44 28.83 -5.58 -0.72
N GLU A 45 29.84 -6.15 -1.37
CA GLU A 45 30.19 -7.58 -1.25
C GLU A 45 31.57 -7.81 -0.62
N ASP A 46 32.32 -6.72 -0.37
CA ASP A 46 33.58 -6.79 0.36
C ASP A 46 33.31 -6.91 1.87
N LYS A 47 33.49 -8.13 2.40
CA LYS A 47 33.31 -8.45 3.83
C LYS A 47 34.29 -7.72 4.76
N SER A 48 35.36 -7.13 4.24
CA SER A 48 36.29 -6.32 5.03
C SER A 48 35.72 -4.92 5.32
N LEU A 49 34.79 -4.45 4.50
CA LEU A 49 34.09 -3.19 4.70
C LEU A 49 32.86 -3.45 5.58
N ASN A 50 32.70 -2.66 6.65
CA ASN A 50 31.53 -2.74 7.54
C ASN A 50 30.30 -2.04 6.92
N LEU A 51 29.88 -2.53 5.74
CA LEU A 51 28.76 -2.01 4.96
C LEU A 51 27.64 -3.06 4.88
N ALA A 52 26.41 -2.59 4.64
CA ALA A 52 25.29 -3.50 4.42
C ALA A 52 25.50 -4.30 3.12
N SER A 53 25.37 -5.63 3.19
CA SER A 53 25.48 -6.46 1.99
C SER A 53 24.30 -6.24 1.03
N ILE A 54 24.46 -6.60 -0.25
CA ILE A 54 23.35 -6.59 -1.22
C ILE A 54 22.15 -7.39 -0.68
N GLU A 55 22.40 -8.56 -0.07
CA GLU A 55 21.39 -9.39 0.58
C GLU A 55 20.66 -8.65 1.72
N THR A 56 21.41 -7.91 2.56
CA THR A 56 20.82 -7.11 3.63
C THR A 56 19.97 -5.97 3.07
N MET A 57 20.46 -5.31 2.01
CA MET A 57 19.74 -4.22 1.34
C MET A 57 18.47 -4.70 0.64
N ALA A 58 18.40 -5.97 0.23
CA ALA A 58 17.21 -6.56 -0.37
C ALA A 58 16.00 -6.63 0.58
N MET A 59 16.22 -6.44 1.89
CA MET A 59 15.14 -6.27 2.87
C MET A 59 14.39 -4.93 2.71
N ALA A 60 15.01 -3.94 2.06
CA ALA A 60 14.38 -2.68 1.70
C ALA A 60 13.43 -2.86 0.50
N THR A 61 12.48 -1.97 0.39
CA THR A 61 11.62 -1.81 -0.79
C THR A 61 12.40 -1.14 -1.93
N GLN A 62 11.93 -1.31 -3.17
CA GLN A 62 12.49 -0.61 -4.32
C GLN A 62 12.54 0.91 -4.07
N ARG A 63 11.47 1.50 -3.52
CA ARG A 63 11.40 2.94 -3.28
C ARG A 63 12.38 3.42 -2.21
N GLU A 64 12.56 2.68 -1.12
CA GLU A 64 13.57 2.99 -0.10
C GLU A 64 14.98 3.00 -0.71
N LEU A 65 15.29 2.05 -1.59
CA LEU A 65 16.59 1.99 -2.28
C LEU A 65 16.79 3.17 -3.24
N VAL A 66 15.76 3.55 -4.00
CA VAL A 66 15.79 4.76 -4.85
C VAL A 66 16.07 6.00 -4.00
N ALA A 67 15.31 6.19 -2.91
CA ALA A 67 15.48 7.35 -2.03
C ALA A 67 16.89 7.44 -1.43
N VAL A 68 17.48 6.29 -1.03
CA VAL A 68 18.85 6.23 -0.53
C VAL A 68 19.87 6.70 -1.58
N MET A 69 19.62 6.39 -2.86
CA MET A 69 20.48 6.77 -3.99
C MET A 69 20.22 8.18 -4.52
N THR A 70 19.05 8.76 -4.34
CA THR A 70 18.73 10.10 -4.88
C THR A 70 18.88 11.21 -3.86
N GLU A 71 18.57 10.93 -2.60
CA GLU A 71 18.44 11.92 -1.53
C GLU A 71 19.21 11.52 -0.27
N GLY A 72 19.49 10.22 -0.11
CA GLY A 72 20.15 9.66 1.06
C GLY A 72 21.67 9.61 0.97
N LYS A 73 22.24 8.71 1.80
CA LYS A 73 23.70 8.58 2.00
C LYS A 73 24.46 8.15 0.75
N MET A 74 23.78 7.54 -0.23
CA MET A 74 24.40 7.06 -1.47
C MET A 74 24.27 8.05 -2.62
N LYS A 75 23.72 9.25 -2.39
CA LYS A 75 23.53 10.27 -3.42
C LYS A 75 24.81 10.63 -4.19
N GLU A 76 25.92 10.82 -3.47
CA GLU A 76 27.19 11.20 -4.11
C GLU A 76 27.79 10.08 -4.95
N GLN A 77 27.61 8.83 -4.53
CA GLN A 77 28.06 7.64 -5.25
C GLN A 77 27.17 7.33 -6.45
N ALA A 78 25.88 7.65 -6.38
CA ALA A 78 24.92 7.40 -7.45
C ALA A 78 24.78 8.57 -8.44
N LYS A 79 25.48 9.70 -8.23
CA LYS A 79 25.26 10.94 -9.01
C LYS A 79 25.54 10.82 -10.50
N HIS A 80 26.35 9.85 -10.93
CA HIS A 80 26.65 9.59 -12.34
C HIS A 80 25.59 8.74 -13.02
N LEU A 81 24.67 8.12 -12.26
CA LEU A 81 23.60 7.30 -12.77
C LEU A 81 22.38 8.15 -13.14
N SER A 82 21.74 7.78 -14.24
CA SER A 82 20.43 8.30 -14.59
C SER A 82 19.35 7.77 -13.65
N LYS A 83 18.19 8.44 -13.63
CA LYS A 83 17.02 7.99 -12.85
C LYS A 83 16.57 6.57 -13.24
N ASP A 84 16.67 6.24 -14.53
CA ASP A 84 16.28 4.92 -15.02
C ASP A 84 17.24 3.83 -14.50
N GLU A 85 18.54 4.07 -14.57
CA GLU A 85 19.56 3.16 -14.03
C GLU A 85 19.40 2.96 -12.51
N ILE A 86 19.13 4.04 -11.76
CA ILE A 86 18.83 3.96 -10.32
C ILE A 86 17.61 3.06 -10.06
N ASN A 87 16.54 3.22 -10.85
CA ASN A 87 15.35 2.38 -10.72
C ASN A 87 15.65 0.90 -11.05
N GLN A 88 16.45 0.64 -12.08
CA GLN A 88 16.85 -0.72 -12.45
C GLN A 88 17.69 -1.39 -11.34
N ILE A 89 18.66 -0.67 -10.77
CA ILE A 89 19.46 -1.15 -9.61
C ILE A 89 18.55 -1.45 -8.42
N ALA A 90 17.67 -0.51 -8.05
CA ALA A 90 16.75 -0.69 -6.93
C ALA A 90 15.80 -1.88 -7.13
N THR A 91 15.31 -2.07 -8.36
CA THR A 91 14.46 -3.22 -8.73
C THR A 91 15.22 -4.52 -8.55
N TYR A 92 16.45 -4.58 -9.06
CA TYR A 92 17.29 -5.77 -8.93
C TYR A 92 17.56 -6.09 -7.45
N ILE A 93 18.12 -5.16 -6.68
CA ILE A 93 18.46 -5.40 -5.26
C ILE A 93 17.23 -5.79 -4.43
N SER A 94 16.09 -5.10 -4.56
CA SER A 94 14.87 -5.48 -3.82
C SER A 94 14.29 -6.84 -4.27
N SER A 95 14.65 -7.31 -5.46
CA SER A 95 14.27 -8.63 -5.97
C SER A 95 15.18 -9.75 -5.47
N THR A 96 16.46 -9.47 -5.14
CA THR A 96 17.46 -10.47 -4.74
C THR A 96 17.30 -11.02 -3.34
N ALA A 97 16.35 -10.48 -2.55
CA ALA A 97 15.97 -11.09 -1.29
C ALA A 97 15.47 -12.51 -1.63
N GLU A 98 16.30 -13.51 -1.38
CA GLU A 98 15.92 -14.91 -1.42
C GLU A 98 14.83 -15.11 -0.36
N SER A 99 13.59 -14.81 -0.72
CA SER A 99 12.49 -15.51 -0.07
C SER A 99 12.63 -16.93 -0.57
N SER A 100 13.17 -17.81 0.26
CA SER A 100 12.92 -19.26 0.23
C SER A 100 11.44 -19.49 0.47
N LEU A 101 10.61 -18.95 -0.42
CA LEU A 101 9.18 -19.03 -0.40
C LEU A 101 8.86 -20.50 -0.61
N VAL A 102 8.32 -21.14 0.42
CA VAL A 102 7.85 -22.52 0.32
C VAL A 102 6.67 -22.53 -0.63
N LYS A 103 6.91 -22.81 -1.92
CA LYS A 103 5.85 -22.81 -2.94
C LYS A 103 4.97 -24.04 -2.80
N CYS A 104 3.67 -23.86 -3.02
CA CYS A 104 2.75 -24.99 -3.10
C CYS A 104 3.06 -25.86 -4.31
N SER A 105 2.87 -27.18 -4.18
CA SER A 105 3.05 -28.14 -5.28
C SER A 105 1.92 -28.13 -6.30
N ARG A 106 0.80 -27.51 -5.95
CA ARG A 106 -0.40 -27.34 -6.77
C ARG A 106 -0.69 -25.86 -7.00
N GLN A 107 -1.48 -25.57 -8.02
CA GLN A 107 -2.04 -24.23 -8.24
C GLN A 107 -3.28 -24.00 -7.37
N LEU A 108 -3.55 -22.73 -7.10
CA LEU A 108 -4.79 -22.25 -6.52
C LEU A 108 -5.89 -22.29 -7.57
N ILE A 109 -7.07 -22.81 -7.21
CA ILE A 109 -8.22 -22.94 -8.12
C ILE A 109 -9.48 -22.35 -7.49
N ASP A 110 -10.50 -22.03 -8.29
CA ASP A 110 -11.73 -21.38 -7.79
C ASP A 110 -12.42 -22.13 -6.66
N SER A 111 -12.37 -23.47 -6.64
CA SER A 111 -12.99 -24.25 -5.56
C SER A 111 -12.37 -23.94 -4.20
N ASP A 112 -11.07 -23.62 -4.14
CA ASP A 112 -10.39 -23.23 -2.88
C ASP A 112 -11.00 -21.96 -2.28
N LEU A 113 -11.52 -21.04 -3.11
CA LEU A 113 -12.14 -19.78 -2.66
C LEU A 113 -13.55 -19.98 -2.07
N THR A 114 -14.15 -21.15 -2.28
CA THR A 114 -15.54 -21.45 -1.87
C THR A 114 -15.64 -22.42 -0.70
N LEU A 115 -14.55 -23.09 -0.35
CA LEU A 115 -14.49 -24.07 0.72
C LEU A 115 -14.22 -23.38 2.06
N GLY A 116 -15.27 -23.11 2.84
CA GLY A 116 -15.13 -22.65 4.23
C GLY A 116 -15.71 -21.26 4.47
N LEU A 117 -15.28 -20.66 5.59
CA LEU A 117 -15.73 -19.33 6.02
C LEU A 117 -14.80 -18.25 5.51
N ASN A 118 -15.36 -17.07 5.26
CA ASN A 118 -14.61 -15.94 4.75
C ASN A 118 -14.40 -14.87 5.83
N TRP A 119 -13.21 -14.28 5.80
CA TRP A 119 -12.85 -13.04 6.45
C TRP A 119 -12.25 -12.13 5.38
N THR A 120 -13.07 -11.31 4.74
CA THR A 120 -12.71 -10.73 3.42
C THR A 120 -12.08 -9.33 3.48
N SER A 121 -12.09 -8.68 4.64
CA SER A 121 -11.51 -7.35 4.84
C SER A 121 -11.15 -7.14 6.32
N LYS A 122 -10.43 -6.06 6.65
CA LYS A 122 -10.07 -5.72 8.05
C LYS A 122 -11.27 -5.70 9.01
N GLY A 123 -12.40 -5.18 8.53
CA GLY A 123 -13.65 -5.06 9.27
C GLY A 123 -14.52 -6.32 9.31
N ASN A 124 -14.21 -7.31 8.48
CA ASN A 124 -15.08 -8.43 8.11
C ASN A 124 -16.49 -7.97 7.70
N GLY A 125 -16.55 -7.14 6.66
CA GLY A 125 -17.78 -6.56 6.13
C GLY A 125 -17.88 -5.03 6.32
N PRO A 126 -18.91 -4.41 5.72
CA PRO A 126 -19.00 -2.95 5.56
C PRO A 126 -19.15 -2.18 6.88
N LEU A 127 -19.59 -2.83 7.95
CA LEU A 127 -19.83 -2.17 9.25
C LEU A 127 -18.68 -2.30 10.25
N ASN A 128 -17.53 -2.86 9.84
CA ASN A 128 -16.35 -3.02 10.70
C ASN A 128 -16.58 -3.74 12.03
N LYS A 129 -17.52 -4.69 12.09
CA LYS A 129 -17.88 -5.40 13.34
C LYS A 129 -16.77 -6.29 13.87
N ARG A 130 -15.83 -6.73 13.00
CA ARG A 130 -14.70 -7.60 13.35
C ARG A 130 -15.15 -8.83 14.15
N TYR A 131 -16.29 -9.38 13.76
CA TYR A 131 -16.95 -10.48 14.43
C TYR A 131 -17.14 -11.63 13.45
N GLN A 132 -16.86 -12.84 13.91
CA GLN A 132 -17.14 -14.09 13.20
C GLN A 132 -18.05 -14.93 14.09
N LYS A 133 -19.27 -15.18 13.62
CA LYS A 133 -20.27 -15.96 14.36
C LYS A 133 -19.98 -17.45 14.27
N ASP A 134 -19.55 -17.91 13.10
CA ASP A 134 -19.40 -19.31 12.79
C ASP A 134 -17.99 -19.76 13.18
N THR A 135 -17.86 -20.39 14.35
CA THR A 135 -16.58 -20.88 14.84
C THR A 135 -16.74 -22.15 15.67
N ASN A 136 -15.82 -23.09 15.47
CA ASN A 136 -15.70 -24.27 16.31
C ASN A 136 -14.81 -24.01 17.54
N ILE A 137 -14.20 -22.83 17.66
CA ILE A 137 -13.38 -22.41 18.80
C ILE A 137 -14.26 -21.67 19.80
N ASN A 138 -14.27 -22.11 21.05
CA ASN A 138 -15.05 -21.50 22.12
C ASN A 138 -14.32 -21.63 23.47
N SER A 139 -14.90 -21.06 24.54
CA SER A 139 -14.32 -21.05 25.87
C SER A 139 -14.02 -22.45 26.44
N SER A 140 -14.73 -23.49 26.00
CA SER A 140 -14.49 -24.86 26.48
C SER A 140 -13.28 -25.53 25.85
N ASN A 141 -12.86 -25.12 24.64
CA ASN A 141 -11.79 -25.78 23.89
C ASN A 141 -10.59 -24.89 23.55
N ILE A 142 -10.62 -23.59 23.84
CA ILE A 142 -9.52 -22.65 23.53
C ILE A 142 -8.16 -23.08 24.10
N LYS A 143 -8.15 -23.75 25.24
CA LYS A 143 -6.93 -24.28 25.88
C LYS A 143 -6.28 -25.43 25.11
N ASN A 144 -6.98 -26.03 24.15
CA ASN A 144 -6.49 -27.16 23.36
C ASN A 144 -5.85 -26.70 22.04
N LEU A 145 -5.86 -25.40 21.74
CA LEU A 145 -5.26 -24.86 20.52
C LEU A 145 -3.76 -25.16 20.49
N LYS A 146 -3.27 -25.50 19.29
CA LYS A 146 -1.86 -25.75 18.99
C LYS A 146 -1.50 -25.00 17.72
N LEU A 147 -0.21 -24.67 17.57
CA LEU A 147 0.31 -24.12 16.33
C LEU A 147 0.08 -25.14 15.19
N LYS A 148 -0.63 -24.73 14.13
CA LYS A 148 -0.82 -25.56 12.93
C LYS A 148 0.39 -25.46 12.00
N TRP A 149 0.80 -24.24 11.68
CA TRP A 149 2.01 -23.91 10.90
C TRP A 149 2.40 -22.46 11.17
N SER A 150 3.58 -22.05 10.72
CA SER A 150 4.06 -20.66 10.75
C SER A 150 4.67 -20.28 9.40
N PHE A 151 4.52 -19.01 9.04
CA PHE A 151 5.07 -18.44 7.81
C PHE A 151 5.88 -17.19 8.14
N ARG A 152 7.08 -17.08 7.57
CA ARG A 152 7.96 -15.93 7.79
C ARG A 152 7.64 -14.83 6.77
N LEU A 153 7.05 -13.73 7.25
CA LEU A 153 6.84 -12.53 6.46
C LEU A 153 8.16 -11.75 6.25
N LYS A 154 8.28 -11.03 5.13
CA LYS A 154 9.39 -10.08 4.91
C LYS A 154 9.27 -8.88 5.85
N GLY A 155 10.41 -8.44 6.37
CA GLY A 155 10.52 -7.28 7.26
C GLY A 155 10.21 -7.58 8.73
N PHE A 156 10.19 -6.52 9.54
CA PHE A 156 10.07 -6.62 11.01
C PHE A 156 8.74 -6.08 11.55
N ASN A 157 7.94 -5.40 10.73
CA ASN A 157 6.72 -4.70 11.13
C ASN A 157 5.49 -5.21 10.35
N ALA A 158 4.89 -6.30 10.80
CA ALA A 158 3.67 -6.84 10.21
C ALA A 158 2.42 -6.08 10.70
N ARG A 159 2.08 -4.97 10.03
CA ARG A 159 0.92 -4.12 10.38
C ARG A 159 -0.38 -4.48 9.66
N SER A 160 -0.27 -5.02 8.45
CA SER A 160 -1.42 -5.45 7.65
C SER A 160 -2.09 -6.66 8.29
N GLN A 161 -3.41 -6.62 8.50
CA GLN A 161 -4.14 -7.79 8.97
C GLN A 161 -4.40 -8.74 7.79
N PRO A 162 -4.12 -10.05 7.93
CA PRO A 162 -4.41 -11.01 6.89
C PRO A 162 -5.92 -11.18 6.70
N ILE A 163 -6.32 -11.58 5.50
CA ILE A 163 -7.68 -11.97 5.16
C ILE A 163 -7.71 -13.45 4.77
N ALA A 164 -8.85 -14.12 4.94
CA ALA A 164 -9.03 -15.53 4.64
C ALA A 164 -10.25 -15.73 3.73
N ILE A 165 -10.08 -16.47 2.63
CA ILE A 165 -11.13 -16.75 1.64
C ILE A 165 -11.12 -18.24 1.36
N GLY A 166 -12.08 -18.96 1.93
CA GLY A 166 -12.05 -20.42 1.93
C GLY A 166 -10.72 -20.98 2.44
N ASN A 167 -9.99 -21.69 1.57
CA ASN A 167 -8.69 -22.28 1.86
C ASN A 167 -7.48 -21.36 1.60
N LEU A 168 -7.71 -20.11 1.20
CA LEU A 168 -6.68 -19.12 0.91
C LEU A 168 -6.51 -18.14 2.08
N ILE A 169 -5.26 -17.83 2.42
CA ILE A 169 -4.90 -16.70 3.28
C ILE A 169 -4.10 -15.70 2.47
N LEU A 170 -4.53 -14.44 2.48
CA LEU A 170 -3.77 -13.32 1.91
C LEU A 170 -3.15 -12.51 3.04
N ALA A 171 -1.82 -12.39 3.02
CA ALA A 171 -1.06 -11.68 4.04
C ALA A 171 -0.09 -10.70 3.38
N ALA A 172 -0.06 -9.44 3.82
CA ALA A 172 0.86 -8.45 3.28
C ALA A 172 1.87 -8.01 4.33
N SER A 173 3.11 -7.79 3.92
CA SER A 173 4.14 -7.20 4.78
C SER A 173 5.26 -6.64 3.92
N LYS A 174 5.78 -5.47 4.30
CA LYS A 174 6.72 -4.73 3.45
C LYS A 174 6.17 -4.64 2.03
N ASP A 175 6.99 -4.78 1.01
CA ASP A 175 6.61 -4.71 -0.39
C ASP A 175 5.83 -5.93 -0.90
N THR A 176 5.54 -6.94 -0.09
CA THR A 176 5.05 -8.23 -0.61
C THR A 176 3.66 -8.59 -0.07
N LEU A 177 2.75 -8.93 -0.98
CA LEU A 177 1.48 -9.60 -0.71
C LEU A 177 1.61 -11.09 -1.05
N TYR A 178 1.37 -11.96 -0.08
CA TYR A 178 1.47 -13.41 -0.20
C TYR A 178 0.09 -14.05 -0.30
N ALA A 179 -0.06 -15.04 -1.18
CA ALA A 179 -1.18 -15.97 -1.17
C ALA A 179 -0.75 -17.32 -0.64
N LEU A 180 -1.31 -17.72 0.50
CA LEU A 180 -0.92 -18.89 1.26
C LEU A 180 -2.05 -19.92 1.33
N ASP A 181 -1.69 -21.18 1.24
CA ASP A 181 -2.58 -22.29 1.54
C ASP A 181 -2.85 -22.35 3.05
N SER A 182 -4.12 -22.33 3.45
CA SER A 182 -4.53 -22.29 4.85
C SER A 182 -4.20 -23.58 5.63
N ASP A 183 -3.95 -24.68 4.92
CA ASP A 183 -3.63 -25.98 5.54
C ASP A 183 -2.15 -26.14 5.84
N THR A 184 -1.30 -25.69 4.93
CA THR A 184 0.13 -25.95 4.96
C THR A 184 0.99 -24.71 5.18
N GLY A 185 0.46 -23.52 4.87
CA GLY A 185 1.22 -22.27 4.86
C GLY A 185 2.17 -22.13 3.66
N CYS A 186 2.14 -23.05 2.68
CA CYS A 186 2.87 -22.86 1.43
C CYS A 186 2.27 -21.69 0.65
N ALA A 187 3.06 -21.03 -0.18
CA ALA A 187 2.61 -19.93 -1.01
C ALA A 187 2.24 -20.39 -2.42
N PHE A 188 1.06 -20.02 -2.87
CA PHE A 188 0.65 -20.16 -4.27
C PHE A 188 1.36 -19.13 -5.15
N TRP A 189 1.40 -17.87 -4.68
CA TRP A 189 2.05 -16.76 -5.36
C TRP A 189 2.45 -15.67 -4.37
N ALA A 190 3.28 -14.74 -4.83
CA ALA A 190 3.62 -13.51 -4.13
C ALA A 190 3.67 -12.35 -5.12
N PHE A 191 3.04 -11.23 -4.76
CA PHE A 191 3.03 -9.99 -5.54
C PHE A 191 3.89 -8.93 -4.85
N LYS A 192 4.79 -8.27 -5.60
CA LYS A 192 5.65 -7.19 -5.09
C LYS A 192 5.16 -5.82 -5.56
N SER A 193 5.02 -4.88 -4.63
CA SER A 193 4.87 -3.44 -4.92
C SER A 193 6.21 -2.70 -4.76
N PRO A 194 6.46 -1.61 -5.49
CA PRO A 194 7.60 -0.73 -5.21
C PRO A 194 7.64 -0.15 -3.78
N SER A 195 6.50 -0.08 -3.08
CA SER A 195 6.38 0.44 -1.71
C SER A 195 5.71 -0.56 -0.75
N GLU A 196 5.75 -0.29 0.56
CA GLU A 196 5.22 -1.22 1.55
C GLU A 196 3.69 -1.26 1.61
N PHE A 197 3.14 -2.46 1.76
CA PHE A 197 1.78 -2.72 2.17
C PHE A 197 1.67 -2.62 3.70
N ARG A 198 1.18 -1.47 4.16
CA ARG A 198 0.91 -1.24 5.59
C ARG A 198 -0.47 -1.73 6.04
N VAL A 199 -1.40 -1.90 5.11
CA VAL A 199 -2.83 -2.11 5.38
C VAL A 199 -3.33 -3.43 4.82
N SER A 200 -4.46 -3.94 5.34
CA SER A 200 -5.09 -5.17 4.83
C SER A 200 -5.49 -5.06 3.36
N PRO A 201 -5.30 -6.14 2.58
CA PRO A 201 -6.00 -6.29 1.31
C PRO A 201 -7.51 -6.48 1.56
N ALA A 202 -8.29 -6.42 0.49
CA ALA A 202 -9.72 -6.65 0.52
C ALA A 202 -10.17 -7.55 -0.63
N TYR A 203 -11.19 -8.36 -0.37
CA TYR A 203 -11.82 -9.27 -1.32
C TYR A 203 -13.35 -9.09 -1.26
N ALA A 204 -14.02 -9.17 -2.40
CA ALA A 204 -15.46 -9.25 -2.48
C ALA A 204 -15.83 -10.26 -3.56
N LYS A 205 -16.56 -11.30 -3.17
CA LYS A 205 -16.90 -12.41 -4.08
C LYS A 205 -17.77 -11.94 -5.24
N GLU A 206 -18.65 -10.98 -4.95
CA GLU A 206 -19.57 -10.35 -5.90
C GLU A 206 -18.82 -9.56 -6.98
N ALA A 207 -17.59 -9.13 -6.69
CA ALA A 207 -16.69 -8.45 -7.61
C ALA A 207 -15.77 -9.41 -8.39
N GLY A 208 -15.99 -10.72 -8.30
CA GLY A 208 -15.21 -11.75 -8.99
C GLY A 208 -13.98 -12.25 -8.23
N SER A 209 -13.16 -13.06 -8.89
CA SER A 209 -11.95 -13.69 -8.33
C SER A 209 -10.77 -12.71 -8.33
N TYR A 210 -10.93 -11.56 -7.67
CA TYR A 210 -9.92 -10.50 -7.59
C TYR A 210 -9.66 -10.03 -6.16
N VAL A 211 -8.41 -9.68 -5.87
CA VAL A 211 -8.02 -9.04 -4.61
C VAL A 211 -7.57 -7.60 -4.88
N TYR A 212 -7.91 -6.71 -3.95
CA TYR A 212 -7.53 -5.31 -3.96
C TYR A 212 -6.53 -5.03 -2.85
N ALA A 213 -5.46 -4.32 -3.17
CA ALA A 213 -4.43 -3.90 -2.22
C ALA A 213 -4.05 -2.45 -2.47
N VAL A 214 -3.56 -1.76 -1.44
CA VAL A 214 -3.04 -0.40 -1.55
C VAL A 214 -1.72 -0.33 -0.81
N ASP A 215 -0.69 0.19 -1.47
CA ASP A 215 0.60 0.43 -0.84
C ASP A 215 0.60 1.76 -0.05
N GLN A 216 1.66 2.00 0.72
CA GLN A 216 1.79 3.19 1.54
C GLN A 216 1.80 4.48 0.70
N GLU A 217 2.12 4.40 -0.59
CA GLU A 217 2.23 5.51 -1.52
C GLU A 217 0.92 5.80 -2.25
N LEU A 218 -0.16 5.18 -1.79
CA LEU A 218 -1.52 5.33 -2.31
C LEU A 218 -1.66 4.82 -3.75
N ILE A 219 -0.81 3.88 -4.17
CA ILE A 219 -1.05 3.10 -5.38
C ILE A 219 -1.98 1.94 -5.01
N THR A 220 -3.13 1.89 -5.66
CA THR A 220 -4.12 0.83 -5.52
C THR A 220 -3.94 -0.17 -6.64
N TYR A 221 -4.07 -1.46 -6.32
CA TYR A 221 -3.88 -2.58 -7.23
C TYR A 221 -5.12 -3.47 -7.24
N LYS A 222 -5.52 -3.94 -8.43
CA LYS A 222 -6.36 -5.12 -8.61
C LYS A 222 -5.51 -6.26 -9.13
N LEU A 223 -5.56 -7.40 -8.46
CA LEU A 223 -4.82 -8.60 -8.83
C LEU A 223 -5.79 -9.74 -9.08
N ASP A 224 -5.48 -10.58 -10.06
CA ASP A 224 -6.09 -11.90 -10.22
C ASP A 224 -5.77 -12.74 -8.97
N ILE A 225 -6.79 -13.21 -8.25
CA ILE A 225 -6.57 -13.88 -6.98
C ILE A 225 -5.95 -15.28 -7.13
N LEU A 226 -6.12 -15.93 -8.29
CA LEU A 226 -5.62 -17.29 -8.53
C LEU A 226 -4.14 -17.26 -8.87
N LYS A 227 -3.69 -16.24 -9.61
CA LYS A 227 -2.33 -16.14 -10.14
C LYS A 227 -1.45 -15.10 -9.45
N GLY A 228 -2.06 -14.10 -8.79
CA GLY A 228 -1.34 -12.94 -8.27
C GLY A 228 -0.88 -11.96 -9.35
N GLU A 229 -1.44 -12.05 -10.55
CA GLU A 229 -1.09 -11.21 -11.69
C GLU A 229 -1.80 -9.85 -11.59
N LEU A 230 -1.07 -8.79 -11.94
CA LEU A 230 -1.61 -7.42 -11.96
C LEU A 230 -2.65 -7.26 -13.09
N VAL A 231 -3.85 -6.83 -12.73
CA VAL A 231 -4.91 -6.47 -13.69
C VAL A 231 -4.86 -4.98 -14.00
N TRP A 232 -4.92 -4.14 -12.95
CA TRP A 232 -4.74 -2.70 -13.07
C TRP A 232 -4.11 -2.11 -11.81
N LYS A 233 -3.53 -0.92 -11.96
CA LYS A 233 -3.10 -0.09 -10.83
C LYS A 233 -3.48 1.37 -11.06
N THR A 234 -3.81 2.07 -9.98
CA THR A 234 -4.19 3.49 -9.99
C THR A 234 -3.50 4.24 -8.86
N GLN A 235 -2.91 5.38 -9.19
CA GLN A 235 -2.43 6.33 -8.18
C GLN A 235 -3.63 7.13 -7.64
N LEU A 236 -3.91 7.04 -6.35
CA LEU A 236 -4.93 7.88 -5.72
C LEU A 236 -4.41 9.30 -5.50
N PRO A 237 -5.31 10.28 -5.23
CA PRO A 237 -4.92 11.64 -4.86
C PRO A 237 -3.92 11.66 -3.72
N ARG A 238 -2.81 12.37 -3.96
CA ARG A 238 -1.68 12.48 -3.04
C ARG A 238 -1.14 13.90 -3.13
N GLU A 239 -1.39 14.71 -2.10
CA GLU A 239 -1.06 16.15 -2.13
C GLU A 239 0.43 16.40 -1.94
N SER A 240 1.08 15.54 -1.16
CA SER A 240 2.53 15.53 -0.97
C SER A 240 3.02 14.14 -0.56
N ASP A 241 4.33 14.03 -0.30
CA ASP A 241 4.92 12.80 0.24
C ASP A 241 4.48 12.45 1.67
N TRP A 242 3.80 13.37 2.36
CA TRP A 242 3.23 13.11 3.67
C TRP A 242 1.90 12.37 3.62
N ASN A 243 1.23 12.31 2.47
CA ASN A 243 0.01 11.54 2.33
C ASN A 243 0.33 10.06 2.12
N ILE A 244 -0.25 9.21 2.97
CA ILE A 244 0.02 7.77 2.96
C ILE A 244 -1.26 6.95 3.13
N SER A 245 -1.19 5.67 2.74
CA SER A 245 -2.18 4.68 3.15
C SER A 245 -1.87 4.13 4.54
N SER A 246 -2.82 4.26 5.47
CA SER A 246 -2.72 3.72 6.84
C SER A 246 -4.01 3.08 7.36
N GLY A 247 -5.17 3.43 6.78
CA GLY A 247 -6.44 2.70 6.94
C GLY A 247 -6.65 1.68 5.81
N SER A 248 -7.29 0.54 6.10
CA SER A 248 -7.56 -0.49 5.08
C SER A 248 -8.79 -0.18 4.24
N ILE A 249 -8.84 -0.78 3.05
CA ILE A 249 -9.91 -0.65 2.06
C ILE A 249 -11.22 -1.24 2.61
N SER A 250 -12.33 -0.56 2.33
CA SER A 250 -13.69 -1.12 2.43
C SER A 250 -14.26 -1.32 1.04
N ILE A 251 -15.02 -2.39 0.84
CA ILE A 251 -15.67 -2.69 -0.44
C ILE A 251 -17.17 -2.59 -0.28
N VAL A 252 -17.83 -1.96 -1.26
CA VAL A 252 -19.29 -1.93 -1.39
C VAL A 252 -19.68 -2.03 -2.86
N ASN A 253 -20.48 -3.03 -3.21
CA ASN A 253 -20.84 -3.32 -4.59
C ASN A 253 -19.58 -3.37 -5.48
N SER A 254 -19.57 -2.62 -6.59
CA SER A 254 -18.44 -2.50 -7.52
C SER A 254 -17.48 -1.35 -7.17
N HIS A 255 -17.34 -0.99 -5.89
CA HIS A 255 -16.52 0.17 -5.49
C HIS A 255 -15.59 -0.13 -4.32
N LEU A 256 -14.37 0.42 -4.40
CA LEU A 256 -13.43 0.52 -3.30
C LEU A 256 -13.59 1.87 -2.61
N ILE A 257 -13.64 1.85 -1.28
CA ILE A 257 -13.60 3.03 -0.43
C ILE A 257 -12.27 3.00 0.32
N ILE A 258 -11.39 3.95 0.00
CA ILE A 258 -9.99 3.93 0.42
C ILE A 258 -9.70 5.17 1.25
N PRO A 259 -9.33 5.02 2.54
CA PRO A 259 -8.95 6.13 3.39
C PRO A 259 -7.54 6.62 3.06
N ILE A 260 -7.35 7.92 3.17
CA ILE A 260 -6.08 8.62 2.96
C ILE A 260 -5.71 9.33 4.25
N SER A 261 -4.50 9.06 4.73
CA SER A 261 -3.93 9.65 5.93
C SER A 261 -2.89 10.70 5.56
N THR A 262 -2.50 11.51 6.55
CA THR A 262 -1.27 12.30 6.48
C THR A 262 -0.38 12.00 7.68
N VAL A 263 0.93 12.06 7.46
CA VAL A 263 1.97 12.00 8.51
C VAL A 263 2.82 13.27 8.54
N GLU A 264 2.28 14.38 8.02
CA GLU A 264 2.91 15.72 8.07
C GLU A 264 3.09 16.21 9.53
N THR A 265 2.49 15.52 10.51
CA THR A 265 2.73 15.73 11.96
C THR A 265 4.21 15.73 12.34
N VAL A 266 5.08 15.05 11.59
CA VAL A 266 6.53 14.98 11.87
C VAL A 266 7.29 16.15 11.22
N ALA A 267 6.78 16.73 10.13
CA ALA A 267 7.45 17.75 9.34
C ALA A 267 7.86 19.02 10.12
N PRO A 268 7.08 19.50 11.13
CA PRO A 268 7.40 20.67 11.95
C PRO A 268 8.68 20.57 12.79
N LEU A 269 9.29 19.38 12.90
CA LEU A 269 10.62 19.24 13.50
C LEU A 269 11.69 19.99 12.70
N ASN A 270 11.50 20.15 11.39
CA ASN A 270 12.37 20.97 10.56
C ASN A 270 11.91 22.45 10.62
N PRO A 271 12.71 23.36 11.23
CA PRO A 271 12.33 24.77 11.36
C PRO A 271 12.17 25.51 10.01
N ALA A 272 12.69 24.96 8.91
CA ALA A 272 12.57 25.53 7.58
C ALA A 272 11.36 25.00 6.78
N TYR A 273 10.66 23.98 7.29
CA TYR A 273 9.51 23.39 6.60
C TYR A 273 8.27 24.27 6.77
N GLU A 274 7.66 24.68 5.66
CA GLU A 274 6.41 25.45 5.68
C GLU A 274 5.21 24.53 5.97
N CYS A 275 4.91 24.33 7.26
CA CYS A 275 3.83 23.47 7.74
C CYS A 275 2.50 24.23 7.95
N CYS A 276 1.34 23.62 7.80
CA CYS A 276 1.10 22.28 7.26
C CYS A 276 0.03 22.42 6.20
N THR A 277 0.04 21.56 5.20
CA THR A 277 -0.79 21.75 3.99
C THR A 277 -1.62 20.54 3.63
N THR A 278 -1.27 19.37 4.16
CA THR A 278 -1.94 18.11 3.81
C THR A 278 -3.16 17.84 4.66
N SER A 279 -4.10 17.11 4.08
CA SER A 279 -5.31 16.62 4.74
C SER A 279 -5.43 15.11 4.64
N GLY A 280 -6.14 14.50 5.58
CA GLY A 280 -6.77 13.20 5.34
C GLY A 280 -7.89 13.29 4.30
N GLY A 281 -8.37 12.13 3.84
CA GLY A 281 -9.44 12.05 2.86
C GLY A 281 -9.99 10.65 2.64
N ILE A 282 -11.02 10.54 1.79
CA ILE A 282 -11.58 9.28 1.31
C ILE A 282 -11.62 9.32 -0.21
N ALA A 283 -11.14 8.28 -0.86
CA ALA A 283 -11.32 8.07 -2.29
C ALA A 283 -12.32 6.94 -2.55
N LYS A 284 -13.18 7.12 -3.55
CA LYS A 284 -14.00 6.05 -4.13
C LYS A 284 -13.46 5.70 -5.51
N VAL A 285 -13.22 4.42 -5.73
CA VAL A 285 -12.63 3.90 -6.97
C VAL A 285 -13.53 2.81 -7.54
N ASP A 286 -13.73 2.82 -8.85
CA ASP A 286 -14.40 1.74 -9.57
C ASP A 286 -13.53 0.47 -9.56
N ILE A 287 -14.13 -0.65 -9.18
CA ILE A 287 -13.42 -1.92 -9.06
C ILE A 287 -13.01 -2.51 -10.41
N GLU A 288 -13.78 -2.27 -11.47
CA GLU A 288 -13.49 -2.85 -12.77
C GLU A 288 -12.39 -2.11 -13.50
N THR A 289 -12.49 -0.79 -13.53
CA THR A 289 -11.57 0.06 -14.31
C THR A 289 -10.40 0.61 -13.49
N GLY A 290 -10.54 0.67 -12.17
CA GLY A 290 -9.61 1.39 -11.30
C GLY A 290 -9.76 2.91 -11.37
N GLU A 291 -10.81 3.43 -12.00
CA GLU A 291 -11.04 4.87 -12.14
C GLU A 291 -11.44 5.51 -10.79
N LEU A 292 -10.85 6.67 -10.49
CA LEU A 292 -11.26 7.49 -9.36
C LEU A 292 -12.62 8.13 -9.67
N ILE A 293 -13.66 7.75 -8.91
CA ILE A 293 -15.02 8.29 -9.06
C ILE A 293 -15.14 9.62 -8.34
N TRP A 294 -14.74 9.66 -7.08
CA TRP A 294 -14.68 10.89 -6.31
C TRP A 294 -13.59 10.82 -5.24
N TYR A 295 -13.14 12.00 -4.83
CA TYR A 295 -12.22 12.19 -3.71
C TYR A 295 -12.76 13.26 -2.78
N HIS A 296 -12.95 12.89 -1.52
CA HIS A 296 -13.30 13.80 -0.44
C HIS A 296 -12.04 14.14 0.36
N ARG A 297 -11.60 15.39 0.26
CA ARG A 297 -10.61 15.96 1.18
C ARG A 297 -11.33 16.43 2.44
N VAL A 298 -10.89 15.98 3.61
CA VAL A 298 -11.56 16.31 4.89
C VAL A 298 -11.50 17.81 5.16
N GLU A 299 -10.30 18.39 5.11
CA GLU A 299 -10.10 19.81 5.33
C GLU A 299 -10.36 20.61 4.06
N LYS A 300 -10.70 21.89 4.24
CA LYS A 300 -10.60 22.87 3.15
C LYS A 300 -9.12 23.13 2.81
N PRO A 301 -8.78 23.51 1.56
CA PRO A 301 -7.39 23.82 1.19
C PRO A 301 -6.73 24.76 2.21
N ALA A 302 -5.50 24.40 2.62
CA ALA A 302 -4.81 25.15 3.66
C ALA A 302 -4.47 26.57 3.17
N GLU A 303 -4.74 27.57 4.00
CA GLU A 303 -4.50 28.98 3.71
C GLU A 303 -3.37 29.51 4.58
N TYR A 304 -2.67 30.56 4.12
CA TYR A 304 -1.61 31.20 4.90
C TYR A 304 -2.18 31.84 6.17
N VAL A 305 -1.69 31.41 7.34
CA VAL A 305 -2.14 31.87 8.67
C VAL A 305 -1.06 32.60 9.46
N GLY A 306 0.11 32.83 8.85
CA GLY A 306 1.17 33.63 9.46
C GLY A 306 2.55 33.00 9.31
N LYS A 307 3.48 33.45 10.15
CA LYS A 307 4.87 32.98 10.14
C LYS A 307 5.33 32.64 11.55
N VAL A 308 6.26 31.72 11.64
CA VAL A 308 7.07 31.53 12.84
C VAL A 308 7.83 32.83 13.13
N ARG A 309 7.87 33.25 14.41
CA ARG A 309 8.47 34.52 14.83
C ARG A 309 9.95 34.65 14.41
N PHE A 310 10.76 33.62 14.69
CA PHE A 310 12.21 33.67 14.52
C PHE A 310 12.66 33.21 13.13
N THR A 311 12.17 32.06 12.66
CA THR A 311 12.61 31.48 11.38
C THR A 311 11.91 32.11 10.18
N ARG A 312 10.81 32.84 10.40
CA ARG A 312 9.98 33.46 9.35
C ARG A 312 9.33 32.48 8.37
N THR A 313 9.46 31.18 8.65
CA THR A 313 8.80 30.08 7.93
C THR A 313 7.29 30.27 7.96
N LYS A 314 6.64 30.10 6.81
CA LYS A 314 5.19 30.29 6.70
C LYS A 314 4.45 29.14 7.36
N LYS A 315 3.26 29.48 7.87
CA LYS A 315 2.32 28.55 8.45
C LYS A 315 1.03 28.51 7.64
N TYR A 316 0.49 27.32 7.44
CA TYR A 316 -0.76 27.09 6.71
C TYR A 316 -1.73 26.25 7.53
N ALA A 317 -3.03 26.55 7.43
CA ALA A 317 -4.10 25.85 8.12
C ALA A 317 -5.47 26.07 7.42
N PRO A 318 -6.47 25.19 7.63
CA PRO A 318 -6.39 23.96 8.42
C PRO A 318 -5.65 22.85 7.67
N ALA A 319 -5.03 21.95 8.43
CA ALA A 319 -4.28 20.80 7.93
C ALA A 319 -4.31 19.67 8.96
N GLY A 320 -4.02 18.44 8.55
CA GLY A 320 -4.16 17.25 9.39
C GLY A 320 -5.48 16.52 9.14
N SER A 321 -6.21 16.21 10.21
CA SER A 321 -7.44 15.41 10.19
C SER A 321 -7.26 14.14 9.37
N ALA A 322 -6.18 13.43 9.67
CA ALA A 322 -5.81 12.20 8.98
C ALA A 322 -6.95 11.18 9.07
N VAL A 323 -7.24 10.47 7.97
CA VAL A 323 -8.17 9.34 7.99
C VAL A 323 -7.35 8.06 7.96
N TRP A 324 -7.07 7.52 9.14
CA TRP A 324 -6.14 6.39 9.32
C TRP A 324 -6.82 5.11 9.83
N ASN A 325 -8.15 5.11 9.85
CA ASN A 325 -8.99 3.97 10.16
C ASN A 325 -9.75 3.48 8.91
N THR A 326 -10.22 2.23 8.94
CA THR A 326 -11.03 1.67 7.83
C THR A 326 -12.43 2.27 7.89
N PRO A 327 -12.94 2.89 6.79
CA PRO A 327 -14.27 3.48 6.75
C PRO A 327 -15.36 2.41 6.90
N GLY A 328 -16.44 2.75 7.57
CA GLY A 328 -17.66 1.95 7.57
C GLY A 328 -18.60 2.40 6.45
N ILE A 329 -19.48 1.50 6.02
CA ILE A 329 -20.42 1.73 4.92
C ILE A 329 -21.82 1.31 5.38
N ASP A 330 -22.75 2.25 5.34
CA ASP A 330 -24.17 2.05 5.63
C ASP A 330 -24.97 2.08 4.33
N GLU A 331 -25.07 0.92 3.69
CA GLU A 331 -25.77 0.76 2.40
C GLU A 331 -27.25 1.17 2.48
N THR A 332 -27.88 1.01 3.65
CA THR A 332 -29.30 1.36 3.84
C THR A 332 -29.55 2.86 3.78
N ARG A 333 -28.57 3.66 4.18
CA ARG A 333 -28.64 5.13 4.16
C ARG A 333 -27.78 5.75 3.07
N ASN A 334 -27.10 4.92 2.26
CA ASN A 334 -26.12 5.33 1.27
C ASN A 334 -25.00 6.19 1.85
N LEU A 335 -24.42 5.80 3.00
CA LEU A 335 -23.38 6.58 3.68
C LEU A 335 -22.04 5.84 3.79
N VAL A 336 -20.94 6.58 3.67
CA VAL A 336 -19.62 6.19 4.18
C VAL A 336 -19.39 6.96 5.47
N PHE A 337 -18.89 6.31 6.52
CA PHE A 337 -18.58 6.97 7.79
C PHE A 337 -17.18 6.59 8.29
N PHE A 338 -16.46 7.55 8.85
CA PHE A 338 -15.09 7.37 9.30
C PHE A 338 -14.77 8.36 10.42
N GLY A 339 -13.61 8.16 11.04
CA GLY A 339 -13.09 9.03 12.08
C GLY A 339 -11.86 9.77 11.57
N THR A 340 -11.65 10.99 12.07
CA THR A 340 -10.47 11.79 11.78
C THR A 340 -9.54 11.84 12.98
N GLY A 341 -8.29 12.16 12.70
CA GLY A 341 -7.34 12.56 13.73
C GLY A 341 -7.37 14.05 14.05
N GLN A 342 -6.39 14.46 14.84
CA GLN A 342 -6.03 15.83 15.15
C GLN A 342 -5.70 16.70 13.92
N ASN A 343 -5.83 18.03 14.05
CA ASN A 343 -5.21 18.97 13.12
C ASN A 343 -3.71 19.13 13.42
N THR A 344 -2.92 19.53 12.42
CA THR A 344 -1.46 19.68 12.56
C THR A 344 -0.98 21.11 12.77
N GLN A 345 -1.87 22.10 12.62
CA GLN A 345 -1.54 23.53 12.72
C GLN A 345 -2.75 24.35 13.19
N SER A 346 -2.47 25.46 13.89
CA SER A 346 -3.49 26.43 14.30
C SER A 346 -3.97 27.29 13.13
N PRO A 347 -5.25 27.70 13.10
CA PRO A 347 -6.30 27.29 14.03
C PRO A 347 -6.79 25.86 13.74
N ALA A 348 -7.12 25.13 14.80
CA ALA A 348 -7.83 23.85 14.68
C ALA A 348 -9.20 24.05 14.01
N SER A 349 -9.60 23.10 13.19
CA SER A 349 -10.89 23.06 12.50
C SER A 349 -11.95 22.30 13.33
N GLU A 350 -13.19 22.31 12.84
CA GLU A 350 -14.29 21.48 13.35
C GLU A 350 -14.20 19.99 12.91
N PHE A 351 -13.21 19.62 12.10
CA PHE A 351 -12.97 18.26 11.62
C PHE A 351 -11.78 17.58 12.30
N SER A 352 -11.13 18.26 13.26
CA SER A 352 -10.29 17.60 14.24
C SER A 352 -11.13 16.66 15.11
N ASP A 353 -10.67 15.45 15.38
CA ASP A 353 -11.34 14.49 16.27
C ASP A 353 -12.84 14.35 16.01
N ALA A 354 -13.19 14.13 14.75
CA ALA A 354 -14.56 14.10 14.29
C ALA A 354 -14.94 12.74 13.71
N ILE A 355 -16.20 12.37 13.89
CA ILE A 355 -16.85 11.34 13.08
C ILE A 355 -17.55 12.06 11.93
N ILE A 356 -17.26 11.64 10.71
CA ILE A 356 -17.80 12.25 9.49
C ILE A 356 -18.57 11.20 8.71
N ALA A 357 -19.71 11.60 8.14
CA ALA A 357 -20.43 10.81 7.14
C ALA A 357 -20.52 11.54 5.81
N LEU A 358 -20.26 10.79 4.74
CA LEU A 358 -20.37 11.22 3.35
C LEU A 358 -21.48 10.44 2.67
N ASP A 359 -22.14 11.05 1.70
CA ASP A 359 -22.99 10.34 0.76
C ASP A 359 -22.09 9.44 -0.12
N LEU A 360 -22.42 8.15 -0.17
CA LEU A 360 -21.61 7.14 -0.86
C LEU A 360 -21.58 7.36 -2.38
N THR A 361 -22.59 8.01 -2.95
CA THR A 361 -22.68 8.24 -4.39
C THR A 361 -21.82 9.42 -4.81
N THR A 362 -21.95 10.55 -4.10
CA THR A 362 -21.39 11.85 -4.48
C THR A 362 -20.08 12.18 -3.78
N GLY A 363 -19.82 11.58 -2.60
CA GLY A 363 -18.70 11.96 -1.74
C GLY A 363 -18.93 13.27 -0.98
N GLU A 364 -20.12 13.88 -1.08
CA GLU A 364 -20.46 15.08 -0.34
C GLU A 364 -20.69 14.77 1.13
N ARG A 365 -20.24 15.67 2.02
CA ARG A 365 -20.42 15.50 3.46
C ARG A 365 -21.89 15.71 3.82
N VAL A 366 -22.48 14.71 4.46
CA VAL A 366 -23.87 14.76 4.94
C VAL A 366 -23.91 15.35 6.35
N TRP A 367 -23.01 14.90 7.23
CA TRP A 367 -22.86 15.44 8.58
C TRP A 367 -21.45 15.17 9.14
N SER A 368 -21.10 15.92 10.17
CA SER A 368 -19.93 15.68 11.01
C SER A 368 -20.30 15.88 12.48
N THR A 369 -19.61 15.18 13.38
CA THR A 369 -19.73 15.36 14.83
C THR A 369 -18.33 15.34 15.41
N GLN A 370 -17.86 16.51 15.84
CA GLN A 370 -16.62 16.68 16.56
C GLN A 370 -16.78 16.20 18.01
N THR A 371 -15.88 15.35 18.48
CA THR A 371 -15.86 14.89 19.88
C THR A 371 -14.88 15.64 20.75
N LEU A 372 -13.84 16.23 20.16
CA LEU A 372 -12.91 17.11 20.84
C LEU A 372 -12.62 18.33 19.96
N ALA A 373 -12.98 19.51 20.44
CA ALA A 373 -12.66 20.76 19.77
C ALA A 373 -11.27 21.26 20.15
N GLY A 374 -10.58 21.91 19.23
CA GLY A 374 -9.31 22.57 19.52
C GLY A 374 -8.11 21.62 19.62
N ASP A 375 -8.22 20.36 19.17
CA ASP A 375 -7.03 19.53 19.05
C ASP A 375 -6.25 19.91 17.79
N ALA A 376 -5.21 20.71 17.99
CA ALA A 376 -4.14 20.86 17.01
C ALA A 376 -2.82 20.43 17.65
N HIS A 377 -2.24 19.36 17.12
CA HIS A 377 -1.03 18.75 17.62
C HIS A 377 -0.10 18.33 16.48
N ASN A 378 1.20 18.45 16.72
CA ASN A 378 2.24 17.85 15.88
C ASN A 378 3.46 17.51 16.74
N VAL A 379 4.39 16.72 16.19
CA VAL A 379 5.52 16.17 16.96
C VAL A 379 6.45 17.25 17.53
N ALA A 380 6.43 18.48 17.00
CA ALA A 380 7.21 19.57 17.58
C ALA A 380 6.72 19.97 18.99
N CYS A 381 5.48 19.67 19.38
CA CYS A 381 4.99 19.89 20.74
C CYS A 381 5.73 19.02 21.77
N GLU A 382 6.18 17.83 21.37
CA GLU A 382 6.88 16.87 22.22
C GLU A 382 8.40 17.11 22.32
N VAL A 383 8.94 17.98 21.46
CA VAL A 383 10.37 18.29 21.41
C VAL A 383 10.61 19.69 21.99
N PRO A 384 11.24 19.84 23.17
CA PRO A 384 11.37 21.14 23.85
C PRO A 384 11.97 22.26 23.00
N MET A 385 12.94 21.93 22.13
CA MET A 385 13.48 22.90 21.19
C MET A 385 12.45 23.26 20.12
N ALA A 386 11.82 22.28 19.49
CA ALA A 386 10.94 22.50 18.35
C ALA A 386 9.60 23.15 18.70
N ARG A 387 9.17 23.03 19.96
CA ARG A 387 7.93 23.64 20.46
C ARG A 387 7.84 25.14 20.18
N GLN A 388 8.98 25.82 20.15
CA GLN A 388 9.08 27.27 19.95
C GLN A 388 8.70 27.74 18.53
N TRP A 389 8.75 26.84 17.54
CA TRP A 389 8.47 27.16 16.15
C TRP A 389 7.39 26.30 15.51
N GLY A 390 7.29 25.01 15.88
CA GLY A 390 6.43 24.06 15.21
C GLY A 390 5.10 23.79 15.91
N CYS A 391 5.06 23.86 17.25
CA CYS A 391 3.86 23.46 17.99
C CYS A 391 2.70 24.44 17.78
N PRO A 392 1.47 23.97 17.52
CA PRO A 392 0.29 24.81 17.42
C PRO A 392 0.00 25.54 18.73
N VAL A 393 -0.68 26.68 18.65
CA VAL A 393 -1.09 27.50 19.81
C VAL A 393 -1.97 26.70 20.77
N GLU A 394 -2.84 25.86 20.24
CA GLU A 394 -3.72 25.00 21.03
C GLU A 394 -2.95 23.98 21.87
N ASN A 395 -1.81 23.49 21.36
CA ASN A 395 -1.04 22.41 21.98
C ASN A 395 -1.97 21.26 22.40
N GLY A 396 -2.73 20.76 21.42
CA GLY A 396 -3.75 19.75 21.60
C GLY A 396 -3.19 18.43 22.15
N PRO A 397 -4.06 17.57 22.70
CA PRO A 397 -3.66 16.35 23.37
C PRO A 397 -3.24 15.19 22.43
N ASP A 398 -3.26 15.38 21.10
CA ASP A 398 -2.96 14.33 20.11
C ASP A 398 -3.97 13.18 20.18
N PHE A 399 -5.24 13.52 20.35
CA PHE A 399 -6.32 12.53 20.30
C PHE A 399 -6.73 12.28 18.87
N ASP A 400 -7.24 11.07 18.64
CA ASP A 400 -7.56 10.57 17.32
C ASP A 400 -8.62 9.47 17.37
N PHE A 401 -9.44 9.38 16.31
CA PHE A 401 -10.20 8.17 16.01
C PHE A 401 -9.36 7.10 15.28
N GLY A 402 -8.46 6.44 16.01
CA GLY A 402 -7.60 5.39 15.44
C GLY A 402 -8.29 4.06 15.15
N ALA A 403 -9.39 3.76 15.83
CA ALA A 403 -10.21 2.58 15.56
C ALA A 403 -11.23 2.86 14.44
N SER A 404 -11.54 1.85 13.63
CA SER A 404 -12.64 1.94 12.66
C SER A 404 -13.96 2.23 13.36
N VAL A 405 -14.68 3.23 12.87
CA VAL A 405 -16.02 3.54 13.37
C VAL A 405 -16.94 2.35 13.06
N ILE A 406 -17.79 2.00 14.01
CA ILE A 406 -18.74 0.89 13.93
C ILE A 406 -20.14 1.46 14.08
N LYS A 407 -21.08 1.04 13.23
CA LYS A 407 -22.51 1.32 13.43
C LYS A 407 -23.15 0.15 14.18
N SER A 408 -23.64 0.42 15.39
CA SER A 408 -24.54 -0.49 16.11
C SER A 408 -25.98 -0.23 15.66
N PHE A 409 -26.62 -1.29 15.14
CA PHE A 409 -28.02 -1.46 14.72
C PHE A 409 -28.83 -0.22 14.35
#